data_AF-A0A7S4CZX9-F1
#
_entry.id   AF-A0A7S4CZX9-F1
#
_cell.length_a   1.000
_cell.length_b   1.000
_cell.length_c   1.000
_cell.angle_alpha   90.00
_cell.angle_beta   90.00
_cell.angle_gamma   90.00
#
_symmetry.space_group_name_H-M   'P 1'
#
loop_
_entity.id
_entity.type
_entity.pdbx_description
1 polymer ?
#
loop_
_entity_poly.entity_id
_entity_poly.type
_entity_poly.pdbx_seq_one_letter_code
_entity_poly.pdbx_strand_id
1 'polypeptide(L)'
;GEFYHRVVNLTAVLVAKWQALGFTHGVLNTDNLSILGLTIDFGPFGFVDVYDPNFIPNTSDDEGLYRYNAQPSICYKNLDKLGIALSPLLMDGLPEARTTSTPPPAGPNRFASILKRNYWEAFDEEYMRLFRSKLGLTIAMPSDRQLLEELLSLMAQSRADWTAFWRVLSEIHGLGQPATGHSDTAGGSEDPANAPVRWGGVFSVLETVMHETLEGAMQSAWMRWLTKYLERCGAESVAPAATIALMRQVNPQYIPRNHLLQQAAKKASQKDFSEVTRQLHLLQSPFQLQPEFQQYANAAPSWAKDLKVSCSS
;
A
#
# COMPACT_ATOMS: atom_id res chain seq x y z
N GLY A 1 20.46 12.64 -19.93
CA GLY A 1 19.32 13.20 -19.16
C GLY A 1 18.15 12.25 -19.16
N GLU A 2 17.63 11.90 -20.34
CA GLU A 2 16.45 11.05 -20.53
C GLU A 2 16.51 9.69 -19.83
N PHE A 3 17.65 8.98 -19.95
CA PHE A 3 17.86 7.72 -19.23
C PHE A 3 17.63 7.85 -17.72
N TYR A 4 18.30 8.81 -17.07
CA TYR A 4 18.16 9.03 -15.62
C TYR A 4 16.72 9.43 -15.25
N HIS A 5 16.08 10.29 -16.06
CA HIS A 5 14.67 10.64 -15.88
C HIS A 5 13.76 9.39 -15.91
N ARG A 6 13.99 8.47 -16.85
CA ARG A 6 13.22 7.22 -16.92
C ARG A 6 13.41 6.35 -15.68
N VAL A 7 14.64 6.20 -15.18
CA VAL A 7 14.93 5.45 -13.95
C VAL A 7 14.23 6.09 -12.75
N VAL A 8 14.30 7.43 -12.62
CA VAL A 8 13.62 8.19 -11.56
C VAL A 8 12.12 7.90 -11.54
N ASN A 9 11.45 7.97 -12.70
CA ASN A 9 10.01 7.72 -12.79
C ASN A 9 9.65 6.26 -12.49
N LEU A 10 10.42 5.30 -13.01
CA LEU A 10 10.19 3.88 -12.75
C LEU A 10 10.30 3.55 -11.25
N THR A 11 11.32 4.09 -10.57
CA THR A 11 11.49 3.92 -9.13
C THR A 11 10.39 4.61 -8.32
N ALA A 12 9.99 5.83 -8.69
CA ALA A 12 8.90 6.54 -8.01
C ALA A 12 7.57 5.77 -8.09
N VAL A 13 7.23 5.24 -9.26
CA VAL A 13 6.04 4.40 -9.47
C VAL A 13 6.15 3.09 -8.70
N LEU A 14 7.33 2.45 -8.67
CA LEU A 14 7.56 1.22 -7.92
C LEU A 14 7.30 1.41 -6.42
N VAL A 15 7.90 2.43 -5.82
CA VAL A 15 7.75 2.65 -4.39
C VAL A 15 6.34 3.12 -4.03
N ALA A 16 5.64 3.85 -4.91
CA ALA A 16 4.21 4.16 -4.73
C ALA A 16 3.35 2.87 -4.65
N LYS A 17 3.65 1.87 -5.49
CA LYS A 17 2.99 0.54 -5.43
C LYS A 17 3.32 -0.20 -4.15
N TRP A 18 4.56 -0.12 -3.67
CA TRP A 18 4.93 -0.70 -2.37
C TRP A 18 4.13 -0.08 -1.23
N GLN A 19 3.98 1.26 -1.22
CA GLN A 19 3.13 1.92 -0.23
C GLN A 19 1.67 1.46 -0.37
N ALA A 20 1.08 1.49 -1.56
CA ALA A 20 -0.32 1.09 -1.74
C ALA A 20 -0.64 -0.36 -1.32
N LEU A 21 0.33 -1.28 -1.46
CA LEU A 21 0.19 -2.68 -1.07
C LEU A 21 0.60 -2.97 0.37
N GLY A 22 1.22 -2.01 1.08
CA GLY A 22 1.76 -2.27 2.42
C GLY A 22 3.01 -3.15 2.38
N PHE A 23 3.81 -3.09 1.30
CA PHE A 23 5.05 -3.86 1.19
C PHE A 23 6.23 -3.06 1.75
N THR A 24 7.05 -3.72 2.58
CA THR A 24 8.32 -3.20 3.08
C THR A 24 9.46 -4.12 2.66
N HIS A 25 10.42 -3.57 1.92
CA HIS A 25 11.55 -4.34 1.38
C HIS A 25 12.55 -4.78 2.46
N GLY A 26 12.75 -3.96 3.49
CA GLY A 26 13.62 -4.27 4.65
C GLY A 26 15.13 -4.09 4.44
N VAL A 27 15.63 -4.04 3.20
CA VAL A 27 17.04 -3.75 2.86
C VAL A 27 17.10 -2.95 1.55
N LEU A 28 16.97 -1.63 1.63
CA LEU A 28 17.02 -0.74 0.46
C LEU A 28 18.38 -0.07 0.31
N ASN A 29 19.44 -0.87 0.27
CA ASN A 29 20.76 -0.41 -0.13
C ASN A 29 20.77 -0.03 -1.64
N THR A 30 21.80 0.69 -2.09
CA THR A 30 21.86 1.17 -3.50
C THR A 30 21.97 0.04 -4.53
N ASP A 31 22.61 -1.06 -4.18
CA ASP A 31 22.75 -2.28 -4.98
C ASP A 31 21.43 -3.06 -5.14
N ASN A 32 20.46 -2.85 -4.24
CA ASN A 32 19.12 -3.43 -4.30
C ASN A 32 18.10 -2.54 -5.04
N LEU A 33 18.57 -1.43 -5.65
CA LEU A 33 17.73 -0.58 -6.48
C LEU A 33 17.89 -0.93 -7.96
N SER A 34 16.92 -1.68 -8.50
CA SER A 34 16.90 -2.02 -9.93
C SER A 34 16.74 -0.78 -10.81
N ILE A 35 17.60 -0.64 -11.81
CA ILE A 35 17.52 0.44 -12.81
C ILE A 35 16.27 0.32 -13.72
N LEU A 36 15.65 -0.85 -13.74
CA LEU A 36 14.41 -1.13 -14.48
C LEU A 36 13.15 -0.86 -13.65
N GLY A 37 13.28 -0.42 -12.39
CA GLY A 37 12.14 -0.24 -11.49
C GLY A 37 11.45 -1.55 -11.11
N LEU A 38 12.23 -2.62 -10.92
CA LEU A 38 11.77 -3.92 -10.44
C LEU A 38 12.09 -4.08 -8.95
N THR A 39 11.22 -4.77 -8.21
CA THR A 39 11.58 -5.30 -6.89
C THR A 39 12.56 -6.44 -7.08
N ILE A 40 13.71 -6.37 -6.42
CA ILE A 40 14.78 -7.36 -6.49
C ILE A 40 15.26 -7.67 -5.07
N ASP A 41 16.04 -8.73 -4.91
CA ASP A 41 16.68 -9.12 -3.64
C ASP A 41 15.70 -9.25 -2.45
N PHE A 42 14.79 -10.22 -2.56
CA PHE A 42 13.84 -10.56 -1.51
C PHE A 42 14.54 -11.23 -0.32
N GLY A 43 15.01 -10.41 0.63
CA GLY A 43 15.57 -10.85 1.91
C GLY A 43 14.56 -10.71 3.06
N PRO A 44 14.76 -9.79 4.02
CA PRO A 44 13.88 -9.62 5.18
C PRO A 44 12.73 -8.66 4.84
N PHE A 45 12.01 -8.96 3.75
CA PHE A 45 10.83 -8.21 3.38
C PHE A 45 9.65 -8.56 4.29
N GLY A 46 8.62 -7.73 4.28
CA GLY A 46 7.36 -8.05 4.90
C GLY A 46 6.20 -7.25 4.34
N PHE A 47 5.02 -7.84 4.40
CA PHE A 47 3.78 -7.10 4.19
C PHE A 47 3.23 -6.64 5.53
N VAL A 48 2.76 -5.40 5.58
CA VAL A 48 2.08 -4.84 6.75
C VAL A 48 0.81 -5.64 6.98
N ASP A 49 0.75 -6.37 8.08
CA ASP A 49 -0.46 -7.03 8.57
C ASP A 49 -1.32 -6.00 9.29
N VAL A 50 -0.90 -5.59 10.49
CA VAL A 50 -1.53 -4.51 11.26
C VAL A 50 -0.90 -3.19 10.87
N TYR A 51 -1.71 -2.20 10.49
CA TYR A 51 -1.18 -0.95 9.98
C TYR A 51 -0.40 -0.19 11.04
N ASP A 52 0.91 -0.13 10.81
CA ASP A 52 1.87 0.70 11.52
C ASP A 52 2.73 1.41 10.47
N PRO A 53 2.69 2.75 10.37
CA PRO A 53 3.51 3.48 9.42
C PRO A 53 5.02 3.27 9.66
N ASN A 54 5.41 2.87 10.86
CA ASN A 54 6.80 2.60 11.24
C ASN A 54 7.15 1.10 11.24
N PHE A 55 6.35 0.26 10.58
CA PHE A 55 6.61 -1.18 10.47
C PHE A 55 8.02 -1.48 9.90
N ILE A 56 8.78 -2.31 10.62
CA ILE A 56 10.12 -2.77 10.27
C ILE A 56 10.12 -4.31 10.25
N PRO A 57 10.17 -4.95 9.07
CA PRO A 57 10.20 -6.40 8.97
C PRO A 57 11.58 -6.98 9.30
N ASN A 58 12.65 -6.21 9.05
CA ASN A 58 14.03 -6.66 9.21
C ASN A 58 14.49 -6.56 10.67
N THR A 59 14.82 -7.68 11.29
CA THR A 59 15.33 -7.71 12.66
C THR A 59 16.67 -7.00 12.84
N SER A 60 17.45 -6.84 11.77
CA SER A 60 18.78 -6.21 11.81
C SER A 60 18.73 -4.70 11.53
N ASP A 61 17.55 -4.14 11.27
CA ASP A 61 17.36 -2.69 11.06
C ASP A 61 16.90 -2.02 12.37
N ASP A 62 17.80 -2.00 13.36
CA ASP A 62 17.52 -1.47 14.71
C ASP A 62 17.15 0.02 14.70
N GLU A 63 17.72 0.79 13.75
CA GLU A 63 17.44 2.22 13.57
C GLU A 63 16.18 2.49 12.74
N GLY A 64 15.58 1.44 12.15
CA GLY A 64 14.40 1.55 11.31
C GLY A 64 14.62 2.38 10.05
N LEU A 65 15.82 2.33 9.46
CA LEU A 65 16.19 3.08 8.27
C LEU A 65 15.30 2.72 7.08
N TYR A 66 14.90 1.45 6.97
CA TYR A 66 14.12 0.88 5.88
C TYR A 66 12.68 0.57 6.26
N ARG A 67 12.18 1.17 7.35
CA ARG A 67 10.78 1.09 7.77
C ARG A 67 9.82 1.51 6.65
N TYR A 68 8.59 1.01 6.73
CA TYR A 68 7.55 1.17 5.70
C TYR A 68 7.41 2.60 5.14
N ASN A 69 7.21 3.61 6.00
CA ASN A 69 7.03 5.01 5.58
C ASN A 69 8.30 5.71 5.08
N ALA A 70 9.49 5.17 5.37
CA ALA A 70 10.76 5.77 4.98
C ALA A 70 11.16 5.41 3.55
N GLN A 71 10.64 4.31 3.00
CA GLN A 71 11.04 3.78 1.69
C GLN A 71 11.02 4.81 0.55
N PRO A 72 10.02 5.70 0.41
CA PRO A 72 10.03 6.75 -0.63
C PRO A 72 11.23 7.70 -0.50
N SER A 73 11.58 8.10 0.72
CA SER A 73 12.72 8.98 0.96
C SER A 73 14.06 8.27 0.77
N ILE A 74 14.15 6.99 1.12
CA ILE A 74 15.35 6.17 0.89
C ILE A 74 15.59 5.98 -0.61
N CYS A 75 14.55 5.65 -1.39
CA CYS A 75 14.66 5.52 -2.84
C CYS A 75 15.10 6.83 -3.51
N TYR A 76 14.60 7.98 -3.05
CA TYR A 76 15.09 9.30 -3.50
C TYR A 76 16.59 9.47 -3.24
N LYS A 77 17.07 9.13 -2.03
CA LYS A 77 18.50 9.21 -1.66
C LYS A 77 19.35 8.26 -2.51
N ASN A 78 18.88 7.05 -2.79
CA ASN A 78 19.59 6.10 -3.64
C ASN A 78 19.69 6.58 -5.09
N LEU A 79 18.63 7.19 -5.63
CA LEU A 79 18.65 7.82 -6.94
C LEU A 79 19.62 9.02 -6.98
N ASP A 80 19.76 9.77 -5.89
CA ASP A 80 20.76 10.82 -5.79
C ASP A 80 22.18 10.26 -5.92
N LYS A 81 22.48 9.14 -5.23
CA LYS A 81 23.76 8.42 -5.37
C LYS A 81 24.00 7.92 -6.80
N LEU A 82 22.98 7.37 -7.45
CA LEU A 82 23.07 6.99 -8.86
C LEU A 82 23.37 8.20 -9.75
N GLY A 83 22.75 9.35 -9.48
CA GLY A 83 22.99 10.59 -10.22
C GLY A 83 24.44 11.09 -10.07
N ILE A 84 25.02 10.99 -8.86
CA ILE A 84 26.45 11.26 -8.62
C ILE A 84 27.31 10.32 -9.48
N ALA A 85 27.04 9.02 -9.45
CA ALA A 85 27.81 8.01 -10.19
C ALA A 85 27.76 8.21 -11.71
N LEU A 86 26.63 8.68 -12.25
CA LEU A 86 26.46 8.97 -13.68
C LEU A 86 26.99 10.35 -14.09
N SER A 87 27.30 11.24 -13.14
CA SER A 87 27.71 12.61 -13.42
C SER A 87 28.94 12.76 -14.31
N PRO A 88 29.97 11.87 -14.25
CA PRO A 88 31.10 11.91 -15.18
C PRO A 88 30.72 11.71 -16.65
N LEU A 89 29.64 10.98 -16.96
CA LEU A 89 29.18 10.76 -18.35
C LEU A 89 28.68 12.05 -19.02
N LEU A 90 28.33 13.07 -18.24
CA LEU A 90 28.04 14.41 -18.76
C LEU A 90 29.31 15.21 -19.10
N MET A 91 30.48 14.73 -18.67
CA MET A 91 31.79 15.37 -18.89
C MET A 91 32.53 14.82 -20.13
N ASP A 92 32.02 13.79 -20.81
CA ASP A 92 32.69 13.16 -21.98
C ASP A 92 32.88 14.10 -23.20
N GLY A 93 32.25 15.28 -23.18
CA GLY A 93 32.47 16.39 -24.12
C GLY A 93 33.51 17.42 -23.68
N LEU A 94 34.12 17.29 -22.49
CA LEU A 94 35.14 18.20 -21.98
C LEU A 94 36.56 17.59 -22.16
N PRO A 95 37.53 18.32 -22.75
CA PRO A 95 38.87 17.81 -23.03
C PRO A 95 39.63 17.28 -21.81
N GLU A 96 39.31 17.80 -20.62
CA GLU A 96 40.03 17.56 -19.36
C GLU A 96 39.69 16.22 -18.69
N ALA A 97 38.61 15.53 -19.10
CA ALA A 97 38.17 14.28 -18.47
C ALA A 97 38.95 13.03 -18.93
N ARG A 98 39.72 13.11 -20.02
CA ARG A 98 40.43 11.96 -20.62
C ARG A 98 41.89 11.82 -20.20
N THR A 99 42.43 12.75 -19.42
CA THR A 99 43.88 12.88 -19.21
C THR A 99 44.38 12.35 -17.86
N THR A 100 43.49 12.03 -16.91
CA THR A 100 43.88 11.56 -15.58
C THR A 100 43.41 10.13 -15.32
N SER A 101 44.34 9.22 -15.02
CA SER A 101 44.08 7.82 -14.63
C SER A 101 43.41 7.68 -13.26
N THR A 102 43.25 8.79 -12.54
CA THR A 102 42.52 8.87 -11.27
C THR A 102 41.08 9.33 -11.53
N PRO A 103 40.06 8.62 -11.01
CA PRO A 103 38.69 9.11 -11.05
C PRO A 103 38.63 10.48 -10.35
N PRO A 104 37.91 11.47 -10.91
CA PRO A 104 37.69 12.72 -10.21
C PRO A 104 36.99 12.44 -8.86
N PRO A 105 37.27 13.23 -7.80
CA PRO A 105 36.58 13.09 -6.53
C PRO A 105 35.06 13.21 -6.74
N ALA A 106 34.27 12.54 -5.89
CA ALA A 106 32.82 12.54 -5.98
C ALA A 106 32.28 13.99 -5.94
N GLY A 107 31.89 14.52 -7.10
CA GLY A 107 31.28 15.82 -7.24
C GLY A 107 29.78 15.80 -6.91
N PRO A 108 29.11 16.96 -6.97
CA PRO A 108 27.66 17.02 -6.76
C PRO A 108 26.90 16.23 -7.84
N ASN A 109 25.69 15.78 -7.52
CA ASN A 109 24.79 15.15 -8.48
C ASN A 109 24.42 16.15 -9.59
N ARG A 110 24.99 15.99 -10.79
CA ARG A 110 24.70 16.85 -11.95
C ARG A 110 23.30 16.64 -12.54
N PHE A 111 22.61 15.58 -12.12
CA PHE A 111 21.21 15.29 -12.46
C PHE A 111 20.21 15.72 -11.37
N ALA A 112 20.64 16.41 -10.31
CA ALA A 112 19.79 16.76 -9.16
C ALA A 112 18.51 17.52 -9.56
N SER A 113 18.56 18.35 -10.61
CA SER A 113 17.38 19.05 -11.11
C SER A 113 16.33 18.11 -11.72
N ILE A 114 16.76 17.04 -12.39
CA ILE A 114 15.86 15.99 -12.91
C ILE A 114 15.27 15.21 -11.73
N LEU A 115 16.09 14.82 -10.76
CA LEU A 115 15.60 14.10 -9.58
C LEU A 115 14.54 14.92 -8.81
N LYS A 116 14.88 16.17 -8.45
CA LYS A 116 14.04 17.05 -7.64
C LYS A 116 12.70 17.39 -8.31
N ARG A 117 12.70 17.59 -9.64
CA ARG A 117 11.48 17.94 -10.37
C ARG A 117 10.54 16.76 -10.56
N ASN A 118 11.07 15.58 -10.85
CA ASN A 118 10.22 14.48 -11.37
C ASN A 118 9.88 13.42 -10.32
N TYR A 119 10.74 13.15 -9.34
CA TYR A 119 10.53 12.01 -8.44
C TYR A 119 9.26 12.14 -7.59
N TRP A 120 9.13 13.26 -6.89
CA TRP A 120 8.00 13.45 -5.98
C TRP A 120 6.69 13.66 -6.74
N GLU A 121 6.73 14.29 -7.90
CA GLU A 121 5.55 14.42 -8.78
C GLU A 121 5.07 13.05 -9.25
N ALA A 122 5.95 12.23 -9.83
CA ALA A 122 5.61 10.89 -10.29
C ALA A 122 5.18 9.94 -9.15
N PHE A 123 5.82 10.05 -7.98
CA PHE A 123 5.43 9.31 -6.79
C PHE A 123 4.03 9.71 -6.33
N ASP A 124 3.77 11.01 -6.19
CA ASP A 124 2.51 11.54 -5.66
C ASP A 124 1.33 11.21 -6.59
N GLU A 125 1.54 11.35 -7.90
CA GLU A 125 0.56 11.02 -8.93
C GLU A 125 0.16 9.54 -8.84
N GLU A 126 1.13 8.62 -8.87
CA GLU A 126 0.85 7.18 -8.80
C GLU A 126 0.28 6.78 -7.43
N TYR A 127 0.81 7.33 -6.34
CA TYR A 127 0.32 7.09 -4.98
C TYR A 127 -1.16 7.44 -4.87
N MET A 128 -1.53 8.67 -5.25
CA MET A 128 -2.92 9.11 -5.20
C MET A 128 -3.81 8.36 -6.18
N ARG A 129 -3.32 8.01 -7.38
CA ARG A 129 -4.07 7.18 -8.34
C ARG A 129 -4.40 5.80 -7.76
N LEU A 130 -3.42 5.15 -7.12
CA LEU A 130 -3.59 3.85 -6.50
C LEU A 130 -4.59 3.93 -5.33
N PHE A 131 -4.40 4.86 -4.40
CA PHE A 131 -5.29 4.97 -3.23
C PHE A 131 -6.71 5.42 -3.59
N ARG A 132 -6.91 6.29 -4.59
CA ARG A 132 -8.25 6.56 -5.14
C ARG A 132 -8.92 5.28 -5.65
N SER A 133 -8.18 4.47 -6.42
CA SER A 133 -8.69 3.19 -6.91
C SER A 133 -9.07 2.24 -5.76
N LYS A 134 -8.25 2.18 -4.70
CA LYS A 134 -8.52 1.38 -3.49
C LYS A 134 -9.76 1.87 -2.73
N LEU A 135 -10.02 3.17 -2.74
CA LEU A 135 -11.21 3.83 -2.17
C LEU A 135 -12.46 3.74 -3.06
N GLY A 136 -12.33 3.30 -4.32
CA GLY A 136 -13.43 3.28 -5.29
C GLY A 136 -13.72 4.64 -5.93
N LEU A 137 -12.78 5.59 -5.87
CA LEU A 137 -12.91 6.92 -6.48
C LEU A 137 -12.34 6.91 -7.89
N THR A 138 -13.15 7.27 -8.89
CA THR A 138 -12.77 7.26 -10.31
C THR A 138 -12.45 8.65 -10.85
N ILE A 139 -13.03 9.68 -10.24
CA ILE A 139 -12.78 11.08 -10.58
C ILE A 139 -11.85 11.66 -9.52
N ALA A 140 -10.77 12.33 -9.91
CA ALA A 140 -9.87 12.98 -8.96
C ALA A 140 -10.49 14.27 -8.43
N MET A 141 -10.51 14.45 -7.11
CA MET A 141 -10.90 15.69 -6.44
C MET A 141 -9.79 16.20 -5.50
N PRO A 142 -9.69 17.51 -5.26
CA PRO A 142 -8.69 18.08 -4.34
C PRO A 142 -8.81 17.56 -2.90
N SER A 143 -10.02 17.20 -2.44
CA SER A 143 -10.29 16.69 -1.10
C SER A 143 -9.79 15.25 -0.86
N ASP A 144 -9.47 14.49 -1.92
CA ASP A 144 -9.13 13.06 -1.82
C ASP A 144 -7.87 12.83 -0.97
N ARG A 145 -6.90 13.75 -1.03
CA ARG A 145 -5.66 13.65 -0.26
C ARG A 145 -5.94 13.73 1.24
N GLN A 146 -6.69 14.74 1.66
CA GLN A 146 -7.07 14.91 3.06
C GLN A 146 -7.88 13.70 3.55
N LEU A 147 -8.81 13.20 2.73
CA LEU A 147 -9.60 12.01 3.05
C LEU A 147 -8.71 10.78 3.30
N LEU A 148 -7.69 10.58 2.45
CA LEU A 148 -6.73 9.49 2.61
C LEU A 148 -5.83 9.68 3.86
N GLU A 149 -5.33 10.88 4.11
CA GLU A 149 -4.46 11.15 5.26
C GLU A 149 -5.21 10.95 6.59
N GLU A 150 -6.47 11.41 6.67
CA GLU A 150 -7.36 11.15 7.81
C GLU A 150 -7.61 9.63 7.99
N LEU A 151 -7.85 8.90 6.88
CA LEU A 151 -8.04 7.45 6.92
C LEU A 151 -6.81 6.73 7.48
N LEU A 152 -5.64 6.99 6.92
CA LEU A 152 -4.41 6.33 7.36
C LEU A 152 -4.12 6.62 8.83
N SER A 153 -4.38 7.84 9.29
CA SER A 153 -4.28 8.18 10.71
C SER A 153 -5.24 7.35 11.58
N LEU A 154 -6.50 7.21 11.17
CA LEU A 154 -7.48 6.39 11.88
C LEU A 154 -7.11 4.91 11.87
N MET A 155 -6.67 4.37 10.73
CA MET A 155 -6.19 2.98 10.62
C MET A 155 -5.01 2.71 11.55
N ALA A 156 -4.09 3.67 11.70
CA ALA A 156 -2.94 3.51 12.59
C ALA A 156 -3.37 3.50 14.06
N GLN A 157 -4.27 4.41 14.45
CA GLN A 157 -4.77 4.51 15.82
C GLN A 157 -5.64 3.31 16.22
N SER A 158 -6.46 2.80 15.29
CA SER A 158 -7.32 1.62 15.51
C SER A 158 -6.61 0.29 15.25
N ARG A 159 -5.34 0.35 14.83
CA ARG A 159 -4.54 -0.81 14.44
C ARG A 159 -5.28 -1.71 13.46
N ALA A 160 -5.78 -1.12 12.36
CA ALA A 160 -6.51 -1.86 11.33
C ALA A 160 -5.61 -2.89 10.63
N ASP A 161 -6.14 -4.07 10.26
CA ASP A 161 -5.46 -4.97 9.32
C ASP A 161 -5.41 -4.29 7.95
N TRP A 162 -4.20 -4.04 7.44
CA TRP A 162 -3.96 -3.26 6.23
C TRP A 162 -4.70 -3.83 5.03
N THR A 163 -4.58 -5.14 4.78
CA THR A 163 -5.14 -5.75 3.57
C THR A 163 -6.64 -5.97 3.70
N ALA A 164 -7.09 -6.53 4.83
CA ALA A 164 -8.49 -6.85 5.06
C ALA A 164 -9.36 -5.58 5.15
N PHE A 165 -8.82 -4.46 5.66
CA PHE A 165 -9.53 -3.18 5.70
C PHE A 165 -10.04 -2.75 4.33
N TRP A 166 -9.20 -2.80 3.29
CA TRP A 166 -9.63 -2.37 1.95
C TRP A 166 -10.72 -3.27 1.36
N ARG A 167 -10.76 -4.55 1.75
CA ARG A 167 -11.84 -5.47 1.38
C ARG A 167 -13.14 -5.12 2.09
N VAL A 168 -13.08 -4.93 3.41
CA VAL A 168 -14.21 -4.49 4.23
C VAL A 168 -14.75 -3.13 3.77
N LEU A 169 -13.89 -2.18 3.39
CA LEU A 169 -14.32 -0.88 2.88
C LEU A 169 -15.19 -1.02 1.62
N SER A 170 -14.89 -2.02 0.78
CA SER A 170 -15.72 -2.32 -0.40
C SER A 170 -17.13 -2.78 -0.01
N GLU A 171 -17.29 -3.46 1.13
CA GLU A 171 -18.62 -3.87 1.64
C GLU A 171 -19.37 -2.68 2.25
N ILE A 172 -18.66 -1.84 3.00
CA ILE A 172 -19.21 -0.61 3.60
C ILE A 172 -19.72 0.34 2.51
N HIS A 173 -19.02 0.44 1.38
CA HIS A 173 -19.49 1.20 0.21
C HIS A 173 -20.89 0.76 -0.25
N GLY A 174 -21.22 -0.53 -0.16
CA GLY A 174 -22.55 -1.05 -0.49
C GLY A 174 -23.59 -0.81 0.61
N LEU A 175 -23.20 -0.82 1.88
CA LEU A 175 -24.10 -0.63 3.04
C LEU A 175 -24.46 0.83 3.31
N GLY A 176 -23.55 1.75 3.00
CA GLY A 176 -23.67 3.18 3.29
C GLY A 176 -24.47 3.97 2.25
N GLN A 177 -24.91 3.34 1.17
CA GLN A 177 -25.78 3.99 0.18
C GLN A 177 -27.25 3.73 0.49
N PRO A 178 -28.13 4.72 0.27
CA PRO A 178 -29.56 4.51 0.35
C PRO A 178 -29.98 3.35 -0.56
N ALA A 179 -30.87 2.48 -0.06
CA ALA A 179 -31.32 1.29 -0.78
C ALA A 179 -31.97 1.69 -2.11
N THR A 180 -31.24 1.52 -3.21
CA THR A 180 -31.77 1.71 -4.56
C THR A 180 -32.30 0.37 -5.08
N GLY A 181 -33.53 0.01 -4.69
CA GLY A 181 -34.21 -1.15 -5.30
C GLY A 181 -35.44 -1.69 -4.58
N HIS A 182 -36.62 -1.32 -5.10
CA HIS A 182 -37.90 -2.05 -5.14
C HIS A 182 -38.29 -2.93 -3.93
N SER A 183 -39.15 -2.38 -3.05
CA SER A 183 -40.17 -3.18 -2.39
C SER A 183 -41.47 -2.38 -2.25
N ASP A 184 -42.49 -2.84 -2.96
CA ASP A 184 -43.90 -2.58 -2.64
C ASP A 184 -44.15 -2.83 -1.15
N THR A 185 -44.57 -1.80 -0.41
CA THR A 185 -45.72 -1.80 0.51
C THR A 185 -45.69 -0.58 1.43
N ALA A 186 -46.79 0.19 1.35
CA ALA A 186 -47.42 1.04 2.34
C ALA A 186 -46.60 1.66 3.51
N GLY A 187 -46.52 3.00 3.50
CA GLY A 187 -46.67 3.80 4.73
C GLY A 187 -45.39 4.42 5.30
N GLY A 188 -44.88 5.49 4.67
CA GLY A 188 -43.87 6.37 5.24
C GLY A 188 -43.19 7.22 4.17
N SER A 189 -43.42 8.52 4.18
CA SER A 189 -42.86 9.49 3.22
C SER A 189 -41.42 9.89 3.58
N GLU A 190 -40.52 8.92 3.72
CA GLU A 190 -39.09 9.20 3.77
C GLU A 190 -38.50 8.97 2.37
N ASP A 191 -37.91 10.01 1.79
CA ASP A 191 -37.20 9.92 0.53
C ASP A 191 -36.11 8.83 0.68
N PRO A 192 -36.16 7.73 -0.09
CA PRO A 192 -35.16 6.68 0.02
C PRO A 192 -33.76 7.22 -0.19
N ALA A 193 -33.56 8.30 -0.95
CA ALA A 193 -32.25 8.96 -1.13
C ALA A 193 -31.70 9.63 0.14
N ASN A 194 -32.52 9.81 1.18
CA ASN A 194 -32.19 10.52 2.41
C ASN A 194 -32.36 9.67 3.68
N ALA A 195 -32.52 8.35 3.53
CA ALA A 195 -32.60 7.42 4.65
C ALA A 195 -31.27 7.41 5.43
N PRO A 196 -31.29 7.51 6.77
CA PRO A 196 -30.07 7.56 7.58
C PRO A 196 -29.26 6.26 7.46
N VAL A 197 -27.93 6.39 7.33
CA VAL A 197 -26.99 5.27 7.31
C VAL A 197 -27.18 4.41 8.56
N ARG A 198 -27.33 3.09 8.38
CA ARG A 198 -27.44 2.13 9.49
C ARG A 198 -26.05 1.81 10.06
N TRP A 199 -25.55 2.71 10.90
CA TRP A 199 -24.21 2.63 11.49
C TRP A 199 -23.94 1.32 12.25
N GLY A 200 -24.94 0.71 12.88
CA GLY A 200 -24.75 -0.56 13.60
C GLY A 200 -24.20 -1.68 12.72
N GLY A 201 -24.68 -1.81 11.49
CA GLY A 201 -24.15 -2.79 10.53
C GLY A 201 -22.75 -2.42 10.05
N VAL A 202 -22.50 -1.15 9.78
CA VAL A 202 -21.19 -0.65 9.33
C VAL A 202 -20.10 -0.92 10.37
N PHE A 203 -20.34 -0.58 11.64
CA PHE A 203 -19.38 -0.84 12.72
C PHE A 203 -19.17 -2.34 12.95
N SER A 204 -20.23 -3.16 12.85
CA SER A 204 -20.08 -4.61 13.00
C SER A 204 -19.12 -5.25 11.99
N VAL A 205 -19.06 -4.72 10.76
CA VAL A 205 -18.11 -5.18 9.74
C VAL A 205 -16.75 -4.54 9.95
N LEU A 206 -16.71 -3.24 10.23
CA LEU A 206 -15.46 -2.49 10.44
C LEU A 206 -14.62 -3.08 11.57
N GLU A 207 -15.23 -3.41 12.70
CA GLU A 207 -14.55 -3.96 13.88
C GLU A 207 -13.91 -5.34 13.61
N THR A 208 -14.35 -6.08 12.60
CA THR A 208 -13.75 -7.39 12.25
C THR A 208 -12.29 -7.30 11.78
N VAL A 209 -11.87 -6.11 11.36
CA VAL A 209 -10.52 -5.83 10.85
C VAL A 209 -9.77 -4.81 11.71
N MET A 210 -10.30 -4.46 12.88
CA MET A 210 -9.62 -3.59 13.85
C MET A 210 -9.04 -4.41 14.99
N HIS A 211 -7.90 -3.98 15.50
CA HIS A 211 -7.30 -4.60 16.69
C HIS A 211 -7.50 -3.80 17.97
N GLU A 212 -7.93 -2.53 17.86
CA GLU A 212 -8.39 -1.73 18.98
C GLU A 212 -9.91 -1.57 18.93
N THR A 213 -10.56 -1.52 20.08
CA THR A 213 -12.01 -1.33 20.18
C THR A 213 -12.41 0.08 19.75
N LEU A 214 -13.46 0.20 18.95
CA LEU A 214 -13.94 1.48 18.45
C LEU A 214 -14.99 2.08 19.41
N GLU A 215 -14.52 2.67 20.51
CA GLU A 215 -15.39 3.30 21.52
C GLU A 215 -15.17 4.82 21.64
N GLY A 216 -16.19 5.52 22.15
CA GLY A 216 -16.13 6.94 22.50
C GLY A 216 -15.62 7.86 21.39
N ALA A 217 -14.48 8.50 21.63
CA ALA A 217 -13.88 9.45 20.68
C ALA A 217 -13.42 8.77 19.37
N MET A 218 -12.94 7.52 19.44
CA MET A 218 -12.47 6.76 18.28
C MET A 218 -13.64 6.42 17.35
N GLN A 219 -14.74 5.91 17.93
CA GLN A 219 -15.97 5.62 17.20
C GLN A 219 -16.51 6.87 16.49
N SER A 220 -16.53 8.00 17.22
CA SER A 220 -16.97 9.28 16.67
C SER A 220 -16.10 9.76 15.52
N ALA A 221 -14.79 9.52 15.58
CA ALA A 221 -13.85 9.88 14.53
C ALA A 221 -14.05 9.04 13.26
N TRP A 222 -14.22 7.71 13.42
CA TRP A 222 -14.57 6.81 12.32
C TRP A 222 -15.91 7.17 11.68
N MET A 223 -16.94 7.46 12.48
CA MET A 223 -18.24 7.87 11.95
C MET A 223 -18.12 9.15 11.12
N ARG A 224 -17.40 10.17 11.61
CA ARG A 224 -17.14 11.40 10.84
C ARG A 224 -16.42 11.13 9.54
N TRP A 225 -15.37 10.31 9.56
CA TRP A 225 -14.61 9.99 8.35
C TRP A 225 -15.45 9.21 7.35
N LEU A 226 -16.22 8.21 7.81
CA LEU A 226 -17.11 7.41 6.96
C LEU A 226 -18.20 8.27 6.32
N THR A 227 -18.78 9.23 7.05
CA THR A 227 -19.72 10.19 6.48
C THR A 227 -19.08 10.97 5.33
N LYS A 228 -17.89 11.56 5.54
CA LYS A 228 -17.16 12.27 4.47
C LYS A 228 -16.84 11.36 3.29
N TYR A 229 -16.44 10.11 3.55
CA TYR A 229 -16.13 9.13 2.52
C TYR A 229 -17.36 8.78 1.67
N LEU A 230 -18.51 8.53 2.29
CA LEU A 230 -19.76 8.20 1.60
C LEU A 230 -20.31 9.42 0.82
N GLU A 231 -20.25 10.62 1.39
CA GLU A 231 -20.55 11.87 0.67
C GLU A 231 -19.67 12.03 -0.56
N ARG A 232 -18.36 11.77 -0.41
CA ARG A 232 -17.40 11.81 -1.51
C ARG A 232 -17.70 10.76 -2.58
N CYS A 233 -18.14 9.55 -2.18
CA CYS A 233 -18.58 8.51 -3.10
C CYS A 233 -19.85 8.93 -3.86
N GLY A 234 -20.76 9.69 -3.23
CA GLY A 234 -21.96 10.22 -3.88
C GLY A 234 -21.67 11.22 -5.01
N ALA A 235 -20.46 11.79 -5.08
CA ALA A 235 -20.01 12.63 -6.19
C ALA A 235 -19.51 11.83 -7.41
N GLU A 236 -19.37 10.50 -7.30
CA GLU A 236 -19.02 9.62 -8.42
C GLU A 236 -20.25 9.33 -9.29
N SER A 237 -20.03 9.12 -10.59
CA SER A 237 -21.11 8.74 -11.53
C SER A 237 -21.26 7.22 -11.69
N VAL A 238 -20.44 6.43 -10.99
CA VAL A 238 -20.40 4.97 -11.11
C VAL A 238 -21.38 4.34 -10.10
N ALA A 239 -22.19 3.40 -10.56
CA ALA A 239 -23.13 2.69 -9.71
C ALA A 239 -22.40 1.90 -8.59
N PRO A 240 -22.99 1.75 -7.39
CA PRO A 240 -22.30 1.18 -6.23
C PRO A 240 -21.77 -0.24 -6.49
N ALA A 241 -22.57 -1.10 -7.13
CA ALA A 241 -22.16 -2.46 -7.47
C ALA A 241 -20.94 -2.51 -8.41
N ALA A 242 -20.85 -1.57 -9.36
CA ALA A 242 -19.70 -1.46 -10.25
C ALA A 242 -18.47 -0.94 -9.53
N THR A 243 -18.62 0.05 -8.63
CA THR A 243 -17.54 0.54 -7.77
C THR A 243 -16.97 -0.57 -6.89
N ILE A 244 -17.82 -1.39 -6.27
CA ILE A 244 -17.41 -2.54 -5.47
C ILE A 244 -16.59 -3.53 -6.31
N ALA A 245 -17.04 -3.82 -7.54
CA ALA A 245 -16.30 -4.70 -8.45
C ALA A 245 -14.93 -4.12 -8.80
N LEU A 246 -14.82 -2.82 -9.06
CA LEU A 246 -13.54 -2.13 -9.31
C LEU A 246 -12.61 -2.18 -8.09
N MET A 247 -13.11 -1.85 -6.90
CA MET A 247 -12.34 -1.94 -5.66
C MET A 247 -11.83 -3.37 -5.45
N ARG A 248 -12.65 -4.38 -5.73
CA ARG A 248 -12.26 -5.79 -5.57
C ARG A 248 -11.17 -6.26 -6.52
N GLN A 249 -10.99 -5.60 -7.67
CA GLN A 249 -9.91 -5.88 -8.63
C GLN A 249 -8.55 -5.32 -8.21
N VAL A 250 -8.53 -4.30 -7.33
CA VAL A 250 -7.29 -3.61 -6.92
C VAL A 250 -6.93 -3.86 -5.45
N ASN A 251 -7.90 -4.23 -4.62
CA ASN A 251 -7.69 -4.60 -3.23
C ASN A 251 -7.56 -6.13 -3.14
N PRO A 252 -6.38 -6.69 -2.82
CA PRO A 252 -6.22 -8.15 -2.77
C PRO A 252 -6.97 -8.78 -1.60
N GLN A 253 -7.41 -10.02 -1.78
CA GLN A 253 -7.90 -10.92 -0.72
C GLN A 253 -6.74 -11.58 0.00
N TYR A 254 -5.71 -11.97 -0.76
CA TYR A 254 -4.58 -12.76 -0.27
C TYR A 254 -3.28 -12.00 -0.53
N ILE A 255 -2.46 -11.91 0.50
CA ILE A 255 -1.09 -11.42 0.44
C ILE A 255 -0.17 -12.45 1.11
N PRO A 256 1.14 -12.48 0.79
CA PRO A 256 2.07 -13.38 1.44
C PRO A 256 2.40 -12.86 2.86
N ARG A 257 1.44 -13.00 3.78
CA ARG A 257 1.59 -12.57 5.18
C ARG A 257 2.78 -13.26 5.84
N ASN A 258 3.51 -12.55 6.69
CA ASN A 258 4.76 -13.06 7.29
C ASN A 258 4.56 -14.38 8.04
N HIS A 259 3.48 -14.50 8.82
CA HIS A 259 3.18 -15.72 9.58
C HIS A 259 2.84 -16.92 8.67
N LEU A 260 2.19 -16.68 7.52
CA LEU A 260 1.88 -17.72 6.53
C LEU A 260 3.16 -18.17 5.82
N LEU A 261 4.04 -17.24 5.45
CA LEU A 261 5.35 -17.56 4.89
C LEU A 261 6.20 -18.39 5.87
N GLN A 262 6.20 -18.02 7.16
CA GLN A 262 6.91 -18.78 8.19
C GLN A 262 6.33 -20.18 8.39
N GLN A 263 5.00 -20.33 8.36
CA GLN A 263 4.34 -21.63 8.40
C GLN A 263 4.74 -22.51 7.22
N ALA A 264 4.80 -21.93 6.01
CA ALA A 264 5.23 -22.62 4.81
C ALA A 264 6.70 -23.08 4.92
N ALA A 265 7.60 -22.19 5.38
CA ALA A 265 9.01 -22.51 5.59
C ALA A 265 9.20 -23.63 6.63
N LYS A 266 8.44 -23.60 7.73
CA LYS A 266 8.49 -24.63 8.78
C LYS A 266 8.06 -26.01 8.28
N LYS A 267 7.04 -26.09 7.42
CA LYS A 267 6.62 -27.36 6.80
C LYS A 267 7.63 -27.81 5.74
N ALA A 268 8.12 -26.90 4.92
CA ALA A 268 9.09 -27.20 3.87
C ALA A 268 10.41 -27.77 4.44
N SER A 269 10.86 -27.30 5.61
CA SER A 269 12.05 -27.87 6.29
C SER A 269 11.85 -29.33 6.73
N GLN A 270 10.59 -29.76 6.87
CA GLN A 270 10.20 -31.14 7.13
C GLN A 270 9.88 -31.91 5.82
N LYS A 271 10.26 -31.36 4.66
CA LYS A 271 9.96 -31.87 3.31
C LYS A 271 8.47 -31.91 2.95
N ASP A 272 7.62 -31.20 3.70
CA ASP A 272 6.21 -30.98 3.35
C ASP A 272 6.05 -29.65 2.60
N PHE A 273 5.85 -29.73 1.28
CA PHE A 273 5.67 -28.57 0.42
C PHE A 273 4.20 -28.17 0.20
N SER A 274 3.25 -28.84 0.86
CA SER A 274 1.80 -28.62 0.66
C SER A 274 1.38 -27.17 0.90
N GLU A 275 1.97 -26.53 1.91
CA GLU A 275 1.68 -25.15 2.28
C GLU A 275 2.25 -24.14 1.27
N VAL A 276 3.45 -24.40 0.76
CA VAL A 276 4.07 -23.61 -0.32
C VAL A 276 3.20 -23.66 -1.57
N THR A 277 2.79 -24.86 -1.99
CA THR A 277 1.92 -25.06 -3.16
C THR A 277 0.58 -24.35 -2.98
N ARG A 278 -0.03 -24.43 -1.79
CA ARG A 278 -1.31 -23.78 -1.50
C ARG A 278 -1.20 -22.26 -1.53
N GLN A 279 -0.19 -21.69 -0.89
CA GLN A 279 0.00 -20.23 -0.91
C GLN A 279 0.33 -19.73 -2.32
N LEU A 280 1.14 -20.46 -3.10
CA LEU A 280 1.39 -20.12 -4.50
C LEU A 280 0.09 -20.09 -5.32
N HIS A 281 -0.79 -21.08 -5.14
CA HIS A 281 -2.10 -21.11 -5.80
C HIS A 281 -2.95 -19.88 -5.45
N LEU A 282 -3.01 -19.49 -4.17
CA LEU A 282 -3.74 -18.29 -3.73
C LEU A 282 -3.17 -17.01 -4.34
N LEU A 283 -1.84 -16.90 -4.40
CA LEU A 283 -1.13 -15.72 -4.90
C LEU A 283 -1.14 -15.60 -6.43
N GLN A 284 -1.52 -16.65 -7.16
CA GLN A 284 -1.80 -16.59 -8.61
C GLN A 284 -3.13 -15.89 -8.91
N SER A 285 -4.05 -15.81 -7.95
CA SER A 285 -5.34 -15.12 -8.09
C SER A 285 -5.67 -14.34 -6.81
N PRO A 286 -4.81 -13.39 -6.41
CA PRO A 286 -4.87 -12.79 -5.07
C PRO A 286 -6.11 -11.91 -4.86
N PHE A 287 -6.77 -11.49 -5.94
CA PHE A 287 -7.97 -10.66 -5.93
C PHE A 287 -9.28 -11.45 -5.94
N GLN A 288 -9.25 -12.76 -6.17
CA GLN A 288 -10.44 -13.58 -6.23
C GLN A 288 -10.64 -14.30 -4.89
N LEU A 289 -11.83 -14.18 -4.29
CA LEU A 289 -12.14 -14.96 -3.11
C LEU A 289 -12.27 -16.45 -3.48
N GLN A 290 -11.61 -17.30 -2.69
CA GLN A 290 -11.69 -18.75 -2.77
C GLN A 290 -12.30 -19.25 -1.45
N PRO A 291 -13.61 -19.60 -1.41
CA PRO A 291 -14.33 -19.92 -0.17
C PRO A 291 -13.66 -21.00 0.69
N GLU A 292 -13.08 -22.01 0.06
CA GLU A 292 -12.33 -23.10 0.70
C GLU A 292 -11.05 -22.62 1.43
N PHE A 293 -10.55 -21.43 1.08
CA PHE A 293 -9.35 -20.82 1.65
C PHE A 293 -9.65 -19.50 2.37
N GLN A 294 -10.89 -19.26 2.80
CA GLN A 294 -11.29 -18.06 3.53
C GLN A 294 -10.33 -17.72 4.69
N GLN A 295 -9.84 -18.73 5.41
CA GLN A 295 -8.92 -18.54 6.53
C GLN A 295 -7.61 -17.81 6.18
N TYR A 296 -7.15 -17.89 4.93
CA TYR A 296 -5.94 -17.19 4.46
C TYR A 296 -6.17 -15.69 4.23
N ALA A 297 -7.43 -15.28 4.15
CA ALA A 297 -7.82 -13.89 3.99
C ALA A 297 -8.08 -13.16 5.31
N ASN A 298 -8.24 -13.92 6.39
CA ASN A 298 -8.53 -13.37 7.70
C ASN A 298 -7.43 -12.41 8.16
N ALA A 299 -7.79 -11.49 9.06
CA ALA A 299 -6.83 -10.64 9.74
C ALA A 299 -5.76 -11.50 10.43
N ALA A 300 -4.53 -10.99 10.49
CA ALA A 300 -3.45 -11.71 11.13
C ALA A 300 -3.80 -12.02 12.60
N PRO A 301 -3.50 -13.23 13.10
CA PRO A 301 -3.70 -13.55 14.50
C PRO A 301 -2.99 -12.56 15.43
N SER A 302 -3.51 -12.35 16.63
CA SER A 302 -2.95 -11.36 17.57
C SER A 302 -1.48 -11.60 17.94
N TRP A 303 -1.04 -12.86 17.97
CA TRP A 303 0.35 -13.23 18.23
C TRP A 303 1.29 -12.98 17.04
N ALA A 304 0.76 -12.86 15.81
CA ALA A 304 1.56 -12.66 14.61
C ALA A 304 2.03 -11.21 14.43
N LYS A 305 1.49 -10.27 15.23
CA LYS A 305 1.74 -8.83 15.13
C LYS A 305 3.21 -8.43 15.25
N ASP A 306 4.01 -9.22 15.99
CA ASP A 306 5.42 -8.91 16.29
C ASP A 306 6.41 -9.79 15.52
N LEU A 307 5.95 -10.53 14.51
CA LEU A 307 6.81 -11.38 13.69
C LEU A 307 7.74 -10.54 12.81
N LYS A 308 8.98 -10.41 13.26
CA LYS A 308 10.09 -9.89 12.47
C LYS A 308 10.82 -11.04 11.79
N VAL A 309 11.24 -10.82 10.55
CA VAL A 309 11.97 -11.79 9.74
C VAL A 309 13.46 -11.48 9.85
N SER A 310 14.26 -12.43 10.33
CA SER A 310 15.71 -12.33 10.24
C SER A 310 16.18 -12.99 8.96
N CYS A 311 17.15 -12.37 8.27
CA CYS A 311 17.92 -13.12 7.29
C CYS A 311 18.68 -14.22 8.04
N SER A 312 18.45 -15.48 7.68
CA SER A 312 19.35 -16.56 8.07
C SER A 312 20.55 -16.47 7.14
N SER A 313 21.72 -16.15 7.70
CA SER A 313 23.02 -16.29 7.04
C SER A 313 23.35 -17.75 6.76
#